data_AF-A0A9D6NZX4-F1
#
_entry.id   AF-A0A9D6NZX4-F1
#
_cell.length_a   1.000
_cell.length_b   1.000
_cell.length_c   1.000
_cell.angle_alpha   90.00
_cell.angle_beta   90.00
_cell.angle_gamma   90.00
#
_symmetry.space_group_name_H-M   'P 1'
#
loop_
_entity.id
_entity.type
_entity.pdbx_description
1 polymer ?
#
loop_
_entity_poly.entity_id
_entity_poly.type
_entity_poly.pdbx_seq_one_letter_code
_entity_poly.pdbx_strand_id
1 'polypeptide(L)'
;MQIPKPHINIKVRDIFRKIYQNKQINLSASRDSLQEQLNLYLDHFGKHINHLIPQKDKGKIWAIIERNNQVAKILQTPNQRKIIKKQYELIGRIALGLVFCIDGRIPAIFIGGRFARHFEVPAGEISTLNRKSDGKIIPDSSDLNEALRRIASSGDDLLEIIFAHTSLSNPRHGCGAMMAKRKANLKSPGISLEEANLNIIQQKTIPAISNMYQEFRTQLGLEPLKLVAVAALYDTDTFGIILNYDLRKEGKHLSISELTNKYKGEMDEYFQKNNLFFGSMKEKFCDLKYFTHFYQNVMFVEESLMGKKVAAKISEEVKGYIKGFYPDMTDHQKNALFFLLLKNISFQYLTGSSVLKKRVEHHPFFSHEESYMAVAMRGATIGKFDPQNQAFAASPADPKQAIANINIMLPLLGKSQKPYILFVCNSINLRDLKENSVVLQRLLGSNSGLLRDIIADQKLGQMIEKGEMVPVPVLIEENTREVLKIVDHSGYI
;
A
#
# COMPACT_ATOMS: atom_id res chain seq x y z
N MET A 1 4.61 22.11 -32.52
CA MET A 1 3.64 22.88 -31.71
C MET A 1 4.22 24.26 -31.46
N GLN A 2 3.59 25.30 -32.01
CA GLN A 2 3.98 26.69 -31.75
C GLN A 2 3.52 27.09 -30.34
N ILE A 3 4.44 27.61 -29.54
CA ILE A 3 4.15 28.17 -28.22
C ILE A 3 3.44 29.52 -28.43
N PRO A 4 2.29 29.78 -27.78
CA PRO A 4 1.66 31.09 -27.85
C PRO A 4 2.58 32.19 -27.29
N LYS A 5 2.64 33.35 -27.96
CA LYS A 5 3.24 34.60 -27.44
C LYS A 5 2.13 35.67 -27.31
N PRO A 6 2.26 36.71 -26.47
CA PRO A 6 2.91 36.80 -25.16
C PRO A 6 2.10 37.68 -24.16
N HIS A 7 1.55 37.12 -23.09
CA HIS A 7 1.18 37.89 -21.88
C HIS A 7 1.61 37.21 -20.59
N ILE A 8 2.70 36.43 -20.65
CA ILE A 8 3.31 35.85 -19.45
C ILE A 8 4.43 36.78 -19.01
N ASN A 9 4.24 37.39 -17.85
CA ASN A 9 5.19 38.25 -17.15
C ASN A 9 6.61 37.64 -17.22
N ILE A 10 7.61 38.46 -17.58
CA ILE A 10 9.02 38.05 -17.75
C ILE A 10 9.53 37.33 -16.48
N LYS A 11 9.09 37.73 -15.28
CA LYS A 11 9.39 37.02 -14.02
C LYS A 11 8.83 35.59 -13.99
N VAL A 12 7.60 35.38 -14.44
CA VAL A 12 6.96 34.05 -14.50
C VAL A 12 7.68 33.17 -15.53
N ARG A 13 8.11 33.76 -16.65
CA ARG A 13 8.86 33.06 -17.69
C ARG A 13 10.26 32.65 -17.21
N ASP A 14 10.93 33.50 -16.43
CA ASP A 14 12.24 33.19 -15.83
C ASP A 14 12.14 32.18 -14.68
N ILE A 15 11.06 32.19 -13.90
CA ILE A 15 10.75 31.16 -12.89
C ILE A 15 10.44 29.82 -13.59
N PHE A 16 9.61 29.83 -14.64
CA PHE A 16 9.38 28.65 -15.48
C PHE A 16 10.69 28.12 -16.06
N ARG A 17 11.56 29.00 -16.55
CA ARG A 17 12.88 28.63 -17.07
C ARG A 17 13.77 28.02 -15.99
N LYS A 18 13.80 28.59 -14.78
CA LYS A 18 14.57 28.07 -13.63
C LYS A 18 14.04 26.72 -13.10
N ILE A 19 12.72 26.51 -13.11
CA ILE A 19 12.07 25.28 -12.61
C ILE A 19 12.11 24.13 -13.63
N TYR A 20 12.02 24.45 -14.93
CA TYR A 20 11.94 23.45 -16.02
C TYR A 20 13.25 23.22 -16.78
N GLN A 21 14.15 24.21 -16.89
CA GLN A 21 15.43 24.07 -17.60
C GLN A 21 16.62 23.78 -16.69
N ASN A 22 16.40 23.33 -15.45
CA ASN A 22 17.48 22.90 -14.57
C ASN A 22 18.16 21.64 -15.16
N LYS A 23 19.12 21.88 -16.07
CA LYS A 23 20.02 20.90 -16.70
C LYS A 23 20.93 20.21 -15.69
N GLN A 24 20.84 20.57 -14.41
CA GLN A 24 21.32 19.80 -13.28
C GLN A 24 20.21 19.78 -12.22
N ILE A 25 19.40 18.73 -12.24
CA ILE A 25 18.39 18.51 -11.21
C ILE A 25 19.14 18.18 -9.94
N ASN A 26 19.13 19.08 -8.95
CA ASN A 26 19.53 18.70 -7.60
C ASN A 26 18.44 17.76 -7.07
N LEU A 27 18.78 16.47 -6.97
CA LEU A 27 17.84 15.34 -6.99
C LEU A 27 16.97 15.21 -5.73
N SER A 28 17.37 15.87 -4.65
CA SER A 28 16.57 16.09 -3.45
C SER A 28 16.31 17.58 -3.34
N ALA A 29 15.10 18.03 -3.68
CA ALA A 29 14.69 19.38 -3.33
C ALA A 29 14.81 19.53 -1.81
N SER A 30 15.44 20.61 -1.33
CA SER A 30 15.43 20.92 0.09
C SER A 30 13.98 21.05 0.57
N ARG A 31 13.75 20.86 1.87
CA ARG A 31 12.44 21.08 2.51
C ARG A 31 11.83 22.42 2.05
N ASP A 32 12.62 23.49 2.12
CA ASP A 32 12.19 24.84 1.73
C ASP A 32 11.85 24.92 0.24
N SER A 33 12.61 24.25 -0.62
CA SER A 33 12.34 24.20 -2.06
C SER A 33 11.05 23.44 -2.39
N LEU A 34 10.75 22.32 -1.70
CA LEU A 34 9.49 21.60 -1.90
C LEU A 34 8.29 22.43 -1.44
N GLN A 35 8.41 23.15 -0.32
CA GLN A 35 7.35 24.00 0.18
C GLN A 35 7.10 25.19 -0.76
N GLU A 36 8.16 25.80 -1.30
CA GLU A 36 8.06 26.85 -2.31
C GLU A 36 7.39 26.33 -3.59
N GLN A 37 7.81 25.16 -4.11
CA GLN A 37 7.20 24.54 -5.27
C GLN A 37 5.71 24.25 -5.05
N LEU A 38 5.33 23.74 -3.88
CA LEU A 38 3.94 23.51 -3.52
C LEU A 38 3.13 24.81 -3.51
N ASN A 39 3.65 25.86 -2.86
CA ASN A 39 2.97 27.15 -2.79
C ASN A 39 2.77 27.77 -4.17
N LEU A 40 3.80 27.74 -5.02
CA LEU A 40 3.73 28.21 -6.40
C LEU A 40 2.68 27.44 -7.21
N TYR A 41 2.71 26.11 -7.12
CA TYR A 41 1.72 25.26 -7.79
C TYR A 41 0.29 25.60 -7.34
N LEU A 42 0.04 25.66 -6.02
CA LEU A 42 -1.29 25.94 -5.49
C LEU A 42 -1.78 27.36 -5.80
N ASP A 43 -0.88 28.34 -5.88
CA ASP A 43 -1.21 29.70 -6.33
C ASP A 43 -1.56 29.76 -7.81
N HIS A 44 -0.82 29.03 -8.66
CA HIS A 44 -1.14 28.93 -10.07
C HIS A 44 -2.47 28.20 -10.26
N PHE A 45 -2.61 26.99 -9.70
CA PHE A 45 -3.84 26.21 -9.75
C PHE A 45 -5.06 27.03 -9.31
N GLY A 46 -4.97 27.71 -8.16
CA GLY A 46 -6.07 28.52 -7.65
C GLY A 46 -6.45 29.68 -8.57
N LYS A 47 -5.50 30.27 -9.30
CA LYS A 47 -5.80 31.28 -10.33
C LYS A 47 -6.52 30.68 -11.54
N HIS A 48 -6.12 29.48 -11.97
CA HIS A 48 -6.73 28.79 -13.12
C HIS A 48 -8.20 28.44 -12.85
N ILE A 49 -8.52 27.94 -11.65
CA ILE A 49 -9.90 27.61 -11.27
C ILE A 49 -10.68 28.79 -10.66
N ASN A 50 -10.12 30.00 -10.66
CA ASN A 50 -10.69 31.18 -10.01
C ASN A 50 -11.10 30.95 -8.54
N HIS A 51 -10.29 30.17 -7.81
CA HIS A 51 -10.49 29.83 -6.41
C HIS A 51 -9.16 29.81 -5.66
N LEU A 52 -8.90 30.82 -4.83
CA LEU A 52 -7.68 30.89 -4.03
C LEU A 52 -7.63 29.75 -3.00
N ILE A 53 -6.54 28.97 -3.01
CA ILE A 53 -6.33 27.92 -2.01
C ILE A 53 -5.91 28.57 -0.67
N PRO A 54 -6.72 28.45 0.40
CA PRO A 54 -6.43 29.09 1.68
C PRO A 54 -5.13 28.56 2.29
N GLN A 55 -4.42 29.42 3.04
CA GLN A 55 -3.16 29.03 3.71
C GLN A 55 -3.31 27.83 4.65
N LYS A 56 -4.49 27.68 5.28
CA LYS A 56 -4.83 26.50 6.08
C LYS A 56 -4.74 25.21 5.27
N ASP A 57 -5.26 25.21 4.05
CA ASP A 57 -5.29 24.01 3.19
C ASP A 57 -3.93 23.75 2.55
N LYS A 58 -3.18 24.81 2.19
CA LYS A 58 -1.76 24.67 1.83
C LYS A 58 -0.96 24.02 2.95
N GLY A 59 -1.17 24.47 4.19
CA GLY A 59 -0.54 23.90 5.39
C GLY A 59 -0.88 22.43 5.61
N LYS A 60 -2.15 22.02 5.39
CA LYS A 60 -2.55 20.60 5.46
C LYS A 60 -1.83 19.74 4.41
N ILE A 61 -1.82 20.19 3.15
CA ILE A 61 -1.15 19.46 2.05
C ILE A 61 0.35 19.34 2.34
N TRP A 62 0.97 20.42 2.81
CA TRP A 62 2.38 20.44 3.20
C TRP A 62 2.67 19.46 4.35
N ALA A 63 1.82 19.42 5.38
CA ALA A 63 2.00 18.51 6.51
C ALA A 63 2.00 17.03 6.08
N ILE A 64 1.19 16.66 5.09
CA ILE A 64 1.19 15.30 4.52
C ILE A 64 2.53 15.00 3.82
N ILE A 65 3.00 15.91 2.96
CA ILE A 65 4.28 15.76 2.24
C ILE A 65 5.46 15.67 3.22
N GLU A 66 5.51 16.60 4.17
CA GLU A 66 6.57 16.68 5.18
C GLU A 66 6.63 15.40 6.01
N ARG A 67 5.48 14.92 6.49
CA ARG A 67 5.41 13.69 7.27
C ARG A 67 5.82 12.47 6.46
N ASN A 68 5.36 12.33 5.21
CA ASN A 68 5.80 11.25 4.33
C ASN A 68 7.33 11.25 4.15
N ASN A 69 7.93 12.43 3.95
CA ASN A 69 9.39 12.55 3.80
C ASN A 69 10.14 12.27 5.12
N GLN A 70 9.56 12.60 6.28
CA GLN A 70 10.11 12.19 7.58
C GLN A 70 10.12 10.67 7.73
N VAL A 71 9.02 9.99 7.37
CA VAL A 71 8.95 8.51 7.34
C VAL A 71 10.01 7.95 6.38
N ALA A 72 10.09 8.47 5.15
CA ALA A 72 11.08 8.03 4.16
C ALA A 72 12.52 8.18 4.70
N LYS A 73 12.82 9.27 5.39
CA LYS A 73 14.13 9.50 6.03
C LYS A 73 14.42 8.48 7.14
N ILE A 74 13.43 8.19 8.00
CA ILE A 74 13.55 7.15 9.05
C ILE A 74 13.83 5.78 8.43
N LEU A 75 13.11 5.43 7.37
CA LEU A 75 13.29 4.17 6.63
C LEU A 75 14.67 4.01 6.01
N GLN A 76 15.35 5.12 5.73
CA GLN A 76 16.70 5.14 5.19
C GLN A 76 17.81 5.13 6.27
N THR A 77 17.47 5.24 7.57
CA THR A 77 18.47 5.24 8.64
C THR A 77 19.23 3.90 8.70
N PRO A 78 20.51 3.90 9.15
CA PRO A 78 21.29 2.67 9.27
C PRO A 78 20.62 1.61 10.15
N ASN A 79 19.96 2.03 11.24
CA ASN A 79 19.26 1.11 12.13
C ASN A 79 18.07 0.45 11.44
N GLN A 80 17.25 1.21 10.71
CA GLN A 80 16.12 0.62 10.00
C GLN A 80 16.59 -0.28 8.85
N ARG A 81 17.64 0.09 8.13
CA ARG A 81 18.24 -0.76 7.09
C ARG A 81 18.76 -2.09 7.65
N LYS A 82 19.31 -2.10 8.87
CA LYS A 82 19.72 -3.35 9.54
C LYS A 82 18.52 -4.25 9.85
N ILE A 83 17.41 -3.67 10.34
CA ILE A 83 16.16 -4.43 10.57
C ILE A 83 15.67 -5.03 9.25
N ILE A 84 15.56 -4.23 8.19
CA ILE A 84 15.08 -4.71 6.88
C ILE A 84 15.99 -5.82 6.34
N LYS A 85 17.31 -5.66 6.43
CA LYS A 85 18.26 -6.69 6.01
C LYS A 85 18.05 -7.99 6.79
N LYS A 86 17.85 -7.89 8.12
CA LYS A 86 17.61 -9.05 8.96
C LYS A 86 16.29 -9.76 8.61
N GLN A 87 15.25 -9.01 8.27
CA GLN A 87 13.99 -9.57 7.78
C GLN A 87 14.20 -10.36 6.48
N TYR A 88 14.94 -9.81 5.51
CA TYR A 88 15.29 -10.56 4.29
C TYR A 88 16.08 -11.84 4.59
N GLU A 89 17.04 -11.80 5.52
CA GLU A 89 17.80 -12.98 5.93
C GLU A 89 16.90 -14.08 6.54
N LEU A 90 15.88 -13.69 7.33
CA LEU A 90 14.97 -14.63 7.99
C LEU A 90 13.91 -15.20 7.05
N ILE A 91 13.45 -14.41 6.08
CA ILE A 91 12.53 -14.85 5.03
C ILE A 91 13.22 -15.84 4.08
N GLY A 92 14.50 -15.58 3.76
CA GLY A 92 15.27 -16.36 2.80
C GLY A 92 15.06 -15.89 1.35
N ARG A 93 15.55 -16.69 0.40
CA ARG A 93 15.55 -16.34 -1.03
C ARG A 93 14.20 -16.62 -1.67
N ILE A 94 13.30 -15.65 -1.57
CA ILE A 94 11.94 -15.70 -2.15
C ILE A 94 11.41 -14.29 -2.37
N ALA A 95 10.65 -14.09 -3.44
CA ALA A 95 9.86 -12.89 -3.64
C ALA A 95 8.54 -13.01 -2.89
N LEU A 96 8.37 -12.22 -1.83
CA LEU A 96 7.10 -12.08 -1.11
C LEU A 96 6.36 -10.84 -1.61
N GLY A 97 5.14 -11.04 -2.12
CA GLY A 97 4.25 -9.95 -2.49
C GLY A 97 2.95 -10.00 -1.69
N LEU A 98 2.39 -8.84 -1.39
CA LEU A 98 1.14 -8.70 -0.68
C LEU A 98 0.20 -7.81 -1.50
N VAL A 99 -1.01 -8.30 -1.73
CA VAL A 99 -2.06 -7.59 -2.45
C VAL A 99 -3.16 -7.25 -1.46
N PHE A 100 -3.44 -5.96 -1.26
CA PHE A 100 -4.43 -5.47 -0.31
C PHE A 100 -5.49 -4.59 -1.00
N CYS A 101 -6.57 -4.35 -0.28
CA CYS A 101 -7.52 -3.31 -0.65
C CYS A 101 -6.88 -1.91 -0.56
N ILE A 102 -7.43 -0.95 -1.31
CA ILE A 102 -7.08 0.47 -1.22
C ILE A 102 -7.52 1.13 0.11
N ASP A 103 -8.15 0.38 1.01
CA ASP A 103 -8.71 0.82 2.30
C ASP A 103 -7.61 1.38 3.21
N GLY A 104 -7.78 2.62 3.69
CA GLY A 104 -6.78 3.33 4.48
C GLY A 104 -6.53 2.73 5.87
N ARG A 105 -7.38 1.81 6.31
CA ARG A 105 -7.22 1.03 7.55
C ARG A 105 -6.20 -0.11 7.42
N ILE A 106 -5.66 -0.34 6.22
CA ILE A 106 -4.67 -1.40 5.93
C ILE A 106 -3.28 -0.78 5.69
N PRO A 107 -2.55 -0.39 6.75
CA PRO A 107 -1.22 0.19 6.62
C PRO A 107 -0.19 -0.88 6.20
N ALA A 108 0.33 -0.76 4.97
CA ALA A 108 1.29 -1.71 4.41
C ALA A 108 2.55 -1.91 5.28
N ILE A 109 2.97 -0.84 5.99
CA ILE A 109 4.16 -0.88 6.87
C ILE A 109 3.99 -1.86 8.04
N PHE A 110 2.78 -2.02 8.59
CA PHE A 110 2.53 -2.93 9.71
C PHE A 110 2.45 -4.39 9.28
N ILE A 111 1.96 -4.66 8.08
CA ILE A 111 1.80 -6.03 7.57
C ILE A 111 3.09 -6.49 6.89
N GLY A 112 3.43 -5.91 5.74
CA GLY A 112 4.54 -6.34 4.87
C GLY A 112 5.84 -5.55 4.99
N GLY A 113 5.83 -4.45 5.75
CA GLY A 113 7.04 -3.68 6.01
C GLY A 113 7.71 -3.16 4.73
N ARG A 114 9.03 -3.32 4.63
CA ARG A 114 9.82 -3.00 3.42
C ARG A 114 10.43 -4.26 2.75
N PHE A 115 10.18 -5.42 3.34
CA PHE A 115 10.69 -6.71 2.85
C PHE A 115 9.76 -7.36 1.83
N ALA A 116 8.48 -6.96 1.79
CA ALA A 116 7.52 -7.42 0.81
C ALA A 116 7.22 -6.34 -0.25
N ARG A 117 6.85 -6.79 -1.44
CA ARG A 117 6.23 -5.96 -2.47
C ARG A 117 4.76 -5.74 -2.10
N HIS A 118 4.22 -4.56 -2.41
CA HIS A 118 2.83 -4.23 -2.08
C HIS A 118 2.07 -3.75 -3.31
N PHE A 119 0.88 -4.31 -3.52
CA PHE A 119 -0.04 -3.90 -4.57
C PHE A 119 -1.41 -3.57 -3.97
N GLU A 120 -1.97 -2.39 -4.27
CA GLU A 120 -3.23 -1.91 -3.71
C GLU A 120 -4.27 -1.82 -4.80
N VAL A 121 -5.32 -2.64 -4.68
CA VAL A 121 -6.43 -2.70 -5.62
C VAL A 121 -7.75 -2.88 -4.87
N PRO A 122 -8.87 -2.29 -5.30
CA PRO A 122 -10.15 -2.45 -4.62
C PRO A 122 -10.47 -3.92 -4.35
N ALA A 123 -10.81 -4.24 -3.10
CA ALA A 123 -11.14 -5.59 -2.62
C ALA A 123 -10.06 -6.68 -2.80
N GLY A 124 -8.82 -6.33 -3.17
CA GLY A 124 -7.79 -7.33 -3.51
C GLY A 124 -8.02 -8.01 -4.87
N GLU A 125 -8.95 -7.50 -5.68
CA GLU A 125 -9.27 -8.02 -7.02
C GLU A 125 -8.43 -7.28 -8.07
N ILE A 126 -7.40 -7.94 -8.60
CA ILE A 126 -6.63 -7.37 -9.71
C ILE A 126 -7.47 -7.39 -11.00
N SER A 127 -7.28 -6.38 -11.84
CA SER A 127 -7.86 -6.36 -13.19
C SER A 127 -7.27 -7.51 -14.03
N THR A 128 -8.14 -8.28 -14.66
CA THR A 128 -7.78 -9.48 -15.42
C THR A 128 -8.39 -9.47 -16.82
N LEU A 129 -7.74 -10.16 -17.74
CA LEU A 129 -8.21 -10.41 -19.10
C LEU A 129 -8.19 -11.92 -19.37
N ASN A 130 -9.13 -12.38 -20.19
CA ASN A 130 -9.06 -13.72 -20.78
C ASN A 130 -8.23 -13.64 -22.06
N ARG A 131 -7.07 -14.28 -22.08
CA ARG A 131 -6.20 -14.29 -23.24
C ARG A 131 -6.87 -15.09 -24.37
N LYS A 132 -7.06 -14.44 -25.53
CA LYS A 132 -7.78 -15.03 -26.67
C LYS A 132 -7.14 -16.32 -27.21
N SER A 133 -5.82 -16.46 -27.11
CA SER A 133 -5.09 -17.57 -27.73
C SER A 133 -5.26 -18.90 -27.00
N ASP A 134 -5.42 -18.89 -25.67
CA ASP A 134 -5.45 -20.11 -24.86
C ASP A 134 -6.49 -20.08 -23.73
N GLY A 135 -7.30 -19.02 -23.66
CA GLY A 135 -8.36 -18.85 -22.67
C GLY A 135 -7.86 -18.59 -21.24
N LYS A 136 -6.53 -18.50 -21.01
CA LYS A 136 -6.00 -18.28 -19.67
C LYS A 136 -6.37 -16.90 -19.15
N ILE A 137 -6.78 -16.85 -17.89
CA ILE A 137 -6.92 -15.59 -17.14
C ILE A 137 -5.51 -15.06 -16.89
N ILE A 138 -5.26 -13.80 -17.23
CA ILE A 138 -3.97 -13.11 -17.04
C ILE A 138 -4.18 -11.72 -16.44
N PRO A 139 -3.17 -11.12 -15.79
CA PRO A 139 -3.27 -9.75 -15.33
C PRO A 139 -3.32 -8.76 -16.50
N ASP A 140 -4.22 -7.78 -16.41
CA ASP A 140 -4.33 -6.68 -17.38
C ASP A 140 -3.17 -5.68 -17.21
N SER A 141 -2.68 -5.51 -15.99
CA SER A 141 -1.61 -4.56 -15.67
C SER A 141 -0.26 -4.97 -16.27
N SER A 142 0.25 -4.16 -17.20
CA SER A 142 1.60 -4.33 -17.77
C SER A 142 2.69 -4.29 -16.70
N ASP A 143 2.52 -3.45 -15.68
CA ASP A 143 3.51 -3.26 -14.62
C ASP A 143 3.57 -4.46 -13.68
N LEU A 144 2.41 -5.06 -13.37
CA LEU A 144 2.36 -6.31 -12.63
C LEU A 144 3.02 -7.42 -13.45
N ASN A 145 2.73 -7.52 -14.75
CA ASN A 145 3.35 -8.50 -15.63
C ASN A 145 4.88 -8.34 -15.70
N GLU A 146 5.39 -7.11 -15.80
CA GLU A 146 6.83 -6.84 -15.79
C GLU A 146 7.47 -7.12 -14.42
N ALA A 147 6.76 -6.88 -13.32
CA ALA A 147 7.22 -7.28 -11.99
C ALA A 147 7.33 -8.81 -11.88
N LEU A 148 6.31 -9.55 -12.32
CA LEU A 148 6.32 -11.02 -12.34
C LEU A 148 7.44 -11.58 -13.23
N ARG A 149 7.66 -10.97 -14.41
CA ARG A 149 8.76 -11.34 -15.31
C ARG A 149 10.11 -11.16 -14.63
N ARG A 150 10.36 -10.00 -14.00
CA ARG A 150 11.63 -9.74 -13.31
C ARG A 150 11.90 -10.71 -12.17
N ILE A 151 10.87 -11.11 -11.42
CA ILE A 151 10.98 -12.12 -10.36
C ILE A 151 11.30 -13.49 -10.97
N ALA A 152 10.62 -13.89 -12.04
CA ALA A 152 10.93 -15.16 -12.71
C ALA A 152 12.38 -15.16 -13.23
N SER A 153 12.84 -14.04 -13.81
CA SER A 153 14.21 -13.88 -14.31
C SER A 153 15.30 -13.93 -13.22
N SER A 154 14.99 -13.61 -11.96
CA SER A 154 15.95 -13.78 -10.86
C SER A 154 16.06 -15.23 -10.36
N GLY A 155 15.17 -16.11 -10.82
CA GLY A 155 15.06 -17.50 -10.40
C GLY A 155 14.49 -17.68 -9.00
N ASP A 156 14.00 -16.62 -8.37
CA ASP A 156 13.43 -16.70 -7.02
C ASP A 156 12.04 -17.35 -7.07
N ASP A 157 11.69 -18.10 -6.02
CA ASP A 157 10.30 -18.52 -5.80
C ASP A 157 9.41 -17.27 -5.58
N LEU A 158 8.11 -17.41 -5.82
CA LEU A 158 7.13 -16.36 -5.57
C LEU A 158 6.06 -16.84 -4.59
N LEU A 159 5.78 -16.03 -3.57
CA LEU A 159 4.56 -16.15 -2.77
C LEU A 159 3.83 -14.81 -2.75
N GLU A 160 2.63 -14.77 -3.34
CA GLU A 160 1.71 -13.64 -3.21
C GLU A 160 0.64 -13.96 -2.16
N ILE A 161 0.44 -13.06 -1.18
CA ILE A 161 -0.64 -13.18 -0.20
C ILE A 161 -1.67 -12.11 -0.51
N ILE A 162 -2.87 -12.56 -0.87
CA ILE A 162 -3.92 -11.72 -1.42
C ILE A 162 -5.02 -11.58 -0.37
N PHE A 163 -5.18 -10.37 0.14
CA PHE A 163 -6.04 -10.10 1.27
C PHE A 163 -7.42 -9.63 0.82
N ALA A 164 -8.43 -10.40 1.20
CA ALA A 164 -9.71 -9.82 1.55
C ALA A 164 -9.58 -9.06 2.87
N HIS A 165 -10.50 -8.16 3.18
CA HIS A 165 -10.52 -7.52 4.49
C HIS A 165 -11.95 -7.29 5.00
N THR A 166 -12.08 -7.23 6.32
CA THR A 166 -13.34 -6.91 6.99
C THR A 166 -13.08 -6.33 8.39
N SER A 167 -14.15 -5.88 9.03
CA SER A 167 -14.21 -5.59 10.47
C SER A 167 -15.07 -6.67 11.11
N LEU A 168 -14.46 -7.56 11.90
CA LEU A 168 -15.19 -8.68 12.51
C LEU A 168 -16.14 -8.22 13.63
N SER A 169 -15.83 -7.11 14.28
CA SER A 169 -16.67 -6.52 15.33
C SER A 169 -17.79 -5.64 14.79
N ASN A 170 -17.67 -5.16 13.54
CA ASN A 170 -18.69 -4.33 12.91
C ASN A 170 -18.93 -4.72 11.44
N PRO A 171 -19.95 -5.55 11.17
CA PRO A 171 -20.31 -5.96 9.81
C PRO A 171 -20.68 -4.81 8.85
N ARG A 172 -20.95 -3.60 9.36
CA ARG A 172 -21.21 -2.41 8.53
C ARG A 172 -19.92 -1.73 8.06
N HIS A 173 -18.77 -2.07 8.63
CA HIS A 173 -17.46 -1.51 8.33
C HIS A 173 -16.58 -2.48 7.50
N GLY A 174 -17.21 -3.41 6.77
CA GLY A 174 -16.54 -4.31 5.83
C GLY A 174 -16.01 -3.60 4.58
N CYS A 175 -15.48 -4.37 3.62
CA CYS A 175 -14.92 -3.82 2.39
C CYS A 175 -15.94 -3.01 1.57
N GLY A 176 -15.72 -1.69 1.43
CA GLY A 176 -16.61 -0.78 0.72
C GLY A 176 -16.82 -1.14 -0.76
N ALA A 177 -15.77 -1.59 -1.44
CA ALA A 177 -15.86 -2.07 -2.83
C ALA A 177 -16.77 -3.31 -2.94
N MET A 178 -16.69 -4.22 -1.97
CA MET A 178 -17.56 -5.41 -1.91
C MET A 178 -19.00 -5.08 -1.54
N MET A 179 -19.23 -4.03 -0.74
CA MET A 179 -20.57 -3.51 -0.49
C MET A 179 -21.16 -2.87 -1.75
N ALA A 180 -20.37 -2.13 -2.53
CA ALA A 180 -20.81 -1.56 -3.81
C ALA A 180 -21.22 -2.66 -4.80
N LYS A 181 -20.43 -3.73 -4.92
CA LYS A 181 -20.79 -4.91 -5.75
C LYS A 181 -22.07 -5.60 -5.29
N ARG A 182 -22.30 -5.70 -3.97
CA ARG A 182 -23.54 -6.24 -3.43
C ARG A 182 -24.75 -5.39 -3.83
N LYS A 183 -24.65 -4.07 -3.72
CA LYS A 183 -25.71 -3.14 -4.13
C LYS A 183 -26.02 -3.23 -5.63
N ALA A 184 -25.01 -3.54 -6.45
CA ALA A 184 -25.16 -3.75 -7.89
C ALA A 184 -25.68 -5.15 -8.28
N ASN A 185 -26.11 -5.99 -7.32
CA ASN A 185 -26.53 -7.38 -7.55
C ASN A 185 -25.49 -8.27 -8.24
N LEU A 186 -24.19 -7.94 -8.10
CA LEU A 186 -23.08 -8.70 -8.67
C LEU A 186 -22.60 -9.83 -7.73
N LYS A 187 -23.46 -10.31 -6.84
CA LYS A 187 -23.15 -11.34 -5.84
C LYS A 187 -24.28 -12.36 -5.73
N SER A 188 -23.91 -13.62 -5.51
CA SER A 188 -24.86 -14.68 -5.18
C SER A 188 -25.56 -14.40 -3.85
N PRO A 189 -26.89 -14.57 -3.76
CA PRO A 189 -27.63 -14.46 -2.50
C PRO A 189 -27.09 -15.44 -1.43
N GLY A 190 -27.03 -15.03 -0.17
CA GLY A 190 -26.76 -15.91 0.98
C GLY A 190 -25.29 -16.11 1.38
N ILE A 191 -24.32 -15.56 0.63
CA ILE A 191 -22.88 -15.64 0.96
C ILE A 191 -22.44 -14.36 1.72
N SER A 192 -21.56 -14.50 2.71
CA SER A 192 -21.02 -13.33 3.45
C SER A 192 -20.18 -12.42 2.53
N LEU A 193 -19.93 -11.16 2.93
CA LEU A 193 -19.11 -10.26 2.11
C LEU A 193 -17.66 -10.76 1.99
N GLU A 194 -17.16 -11.35 3.06
CA GLU A 194 -15.83 -11.93 3.22
C GLU A 194 -15.68 -13.16 2.32
N GLU A 195 -16.59 -14.12 2.43
CA GLU A 195 -16.60 -15.34 1.60
C GLU A 195 -16.71 -14.99 0.11
N ALA A 196 -17.59 -14.06 -0.25
CA ALA A 196 -17.69 -13.60 -1.63
C ALA A 196 -16.39 -12.95 -2.13
N ASN A 197 -15.64 -12.26 -1.26
CA ASN A 197 -14.37 -11.65 -1.63
C ASN A 197 -13.25 -12.67 -1.80
N LEU A 198 -13.14 -13.61 -0.86
CA LEU A 198 -12.20 -14.72 -0.95
C LEU A 198 -12.45 -15.56 -2.21
N ASN A 199 -13.71 -15.83 -2.55
CA ASN A 199 -14.06 -16.54 -3.78
C ASN A 199 -13.61 -15.79 -5.03
N ILE A 200 -13.81 -14.47 -5.10
CA ILE A 200 -13.32 -13.65 -6.23
C ILE A 200 -11.80 -13.74 -6.35
N ILE A 201 -11.09 -13.62 -5.23
CA ILE A 201 -9.62 -13.72 -5.19
C ILE A 201 -9.16 -15.10 -5.69
N GLN A 202 -9.77 -16.16 -5.19
CA GLN A 202 -9.43 -17.55 -5.54
C GLN A 202 -9.75 -17.87 -7.00
N GLN A 203 -10.83 -17.33 -7.56
CA GLN A 203 -11.28 -17.65 -8.93
C GLN A 203 -10.68 -16.75 -10.01
N LYS A 204 -10.23 -15.53 -9.65
CA LYS A 204 -9.70 -14.57 -10.63
C LYS A 204 -8.25 -14.18 -10.36
N THR A 205 -7.98 -13.60 -9.20
CA THR A 205 -6.69 -12.99 -8.89
C THR A 205 -5.57 -14.03 -8.84
N ILE A 206 -5.78 -15.11 -8.08
CA ILE A 206 -4.78 -16.19 -7.92
C ILE A 206 -4.48 -16.87 -9.27
N PRO A 207 -5.47 -17.30 -10.07
CA PRO A 207 -5.22 -17.87 -11.39
C PRO A 207 -4.47 -16.93 -12.32
N ALA A 208 -4.82 -15.63 -12.35
CA ALA A 208 -4.16 -14.66 -13.20
C ALA A 208 -2.65 -14.52 -12.90
N ILE A 209 -2.31 -14.32 -11.63
CA ILE A 209 -0.90 -14.22 -11.20
C ILE A 209 -0.17 -15.54 -11.47
N SER A 210 -0.79 -16.67 -11.12
CA SER A 210 -0.18 -17.99 -11.28
C SER A 210 0.11 -18.29 -12.74
N ASN A 211 -0.87 -18.12 -13.63
CA ASN A 211 -0.72 -18.38 -15.06
C ASN A 211 0.44 -17.59 -15.67
N MET A 212 0.50 -16.29 -15.38
CA MET A 212 1.53 -15.41 -15.96
C MET A 212 2.92 -15.70 -15.40
N TYR A 213 3.04 -15.89 -14.08
CA TYR A 213 4.33 -16.17 -13.46
C TYR A 213 4.90 -17.53 -13.89
N GLN A 214 4.06 -18.57 -13.97
CA GLN A 214 4.50 -19.88 -14.47
C GLN A 214 4.92 -19.83 -15.93
N GLU A 215 4.21 -19.07 -16.76
CA GLU A 215 4.58 -18.89 -18.16
C GLU A 215 5.99 -18.29 -18.29
N PHE A 216 6.32 -17.24 -17.51
CA PHE A 216 7.66 -16.67 -17.52
C PHE A 216 8.71 -17.67 -17.01
N ARG A 217 8.41 -18.46 -15.97
CA ARG A 217 9.32 -19.52 -15.50
C ARG A 217 9.59 -20.57 -16.57
N THR A 218 8.55 -21.09 -17.21
CA THR A 218 8.68 -22.08 -18.28
C THR A 218 9.47 -21.53 -19.48
N GLN A 219 9.25 -20.28 -19.86
CA GLN A 219 10.03 -19.61 -20.92
C GLN A 219 11.53 -19.52 -20.59
N LEU A 220 11.87 -19.48 -19.29
CA LEU A 220 13.25 -19.44 -18.79
C LEU A 220 13.81 -20.84 -18.48
N GLY A 221 13.07 -21.92 -18.76
CA GLY A 221 13.48 -23.30 -18.45
C GLY A 221 13.47 -23.63 -16.96
N LEU A 222 12.75 -22.86 -16.14
CA LEU A 222 12.60 -23.12 -14.71
C LEU A 222 11.37 -23.99 -14.43
N GLU A 223 11.49 -24.88 -13.44
CA GLU A 223 10.39 -25.72 -13.00
C GLU A 223 9.20 -24.89 -12.50
N PRO A 224 7.96 -25.25 -12.90
CA PRO A 224 6.78 -24.58 -12.40
C PRO A 224 6.58 -24.78 -10.90
N LEU A 225 6.17 -23.73 -10.19
CA LEU A 225 5.73 -23.87 -8.80
C LEU A 225 4.32 -24.45 -8.74
N LYS A 226 4.02 -25.31 -7.77
CA LYS A 226 2.65 -25.83 -7.61
C LYS A 226 1.67 -24.79 -7.07
N LEU A 227 2.19 -23.83 -6.30
CA LEU A 227 1.43 -22.73 -5.73
C LEU A 227 2.22 -21.43 -5.93
N VAL A 228 1.55 -20.33 -6.24
CA VAL A 228 2.16 -19.00 -6.39
C VAL A 228 1.53 -17.98 -5.44
N ALA A 229 0.28 -18.21 -5.03
CA ALA A 229 -0.47 -17.28 -4.21
C ALA A 229 -1.43 -17.97 -3.24
N VAL A 230 -1.72 -17.32 -2.11
CA VAL A 230 -2.76 -17.71 -1.15
C VAL A 230 -3.71 -16.57 -0.87
N ALA A 231 -4.97 -16.89 -0.60
CA ALA A 231 -5.96 -15.95 -0.12
C ALA A 231 -5.94 -15.90 1.41
N ALA A 232 -6.05 -14.69 1.97
CA ALA A 232 -6.17 -14.46 3.41
C ALA A 232 -7.26 -13.42 3.68
N LEU A 233 -7.84 -13.46 4.87
CA LEU A 233 -8.68 -12.38 5.38
C LEU A 233 -7.87 -11.53 6.37
N TYR A 234 -7.91 -10.21 6.17
CA TYR A 234 -7.35 -9.23 7.09
C TYR A 234 -8.47 -8.63 7.96
N ASP A 235 -8.36 -8.76 9.27
CA ASP A 235 -9.27 -8.11 10.21
C ASP A 235 -8.76 -6.71 10.55
N THR A 236 -9.45 -5.68 10.06
CA THR A 236 -9.08 -4.28 10.29
C THR A 236 -9.22 -3.86 11.76
N ASP A 237 -9.94 -4.64 12.58
CA ASP A 237 -10.15 -4.30 13.99
C ASP A 237 -8.96 -4.69 14.87
N THR A 238 -8.23 -5.73 14.45
CA THR A 238 -7.11 -6.30 15.22
C THR A 238 -5.79 -6.26 14.46
N PHE A 239 -5.80 -5.85 13.20
CA PHE A 239 -4.72 -6.04 12.23
C PHE A 239 -4.35 -7.51 12.01
N GLY A 240 -5.23 -8.44 12.39
CA GLY A 240 -4.97 -9.88 12.37
C GLY A 240 -5.09 -10.50 10.98
N ILE A 241 -4.22 -11.46 10.70
CA ILE A 241 -4.33 -12.31 9.51
C ILE A 241 -5.13 -13.56 9.85
N ILE A 242 -6.05 -13.94 8.97
CA ILE A 242 -6.83 -15.18 9.06
C ILE A 242 -6.68 -15.97 7.76
N LEU A 243 -6.17 -17.20 7.87
CA LEU A 243 -6.02 -18.13 6.75
C LEU A 243 -7.18 -19.12 6.69
N ASN A 244 -7.60 -19.49 5.48
CA ASN A 244 -8.71 -20.41 5.20
C ASN A 244 -10.00 -20.04 5.96
N TYR A 245 -10.36 -18.75 5.96
CA TYR A 245 -11.55 -18.23 6.66
C TYR A 245 -12.86 -18.85 6.15
N ASP A 246 -12.90 -19.27 4.89
CA ASP A 246 -13.99 -20.04 4.30
C ASP A 246 -14.23 -21.37 5.04
N LEU A 247 -13.19 -21.97 5.64
CA LEU A 247 -13.26 -23.20 6.43
C LEU A 247 -13.51 -22.96 7.93
N ARG A 248 -13.87 -21.74 8.34
CA ARG A 248 -14.06 -21.40 9.77
C ARG A 248 -15.15 -22.23 10.46
N LYS A 249 -16.21 -22.59 9.72
CA LYS A 249 -17.31 -23.42 10.24
C LYS A 249 -16.87 -24.84 10.60
N GLU A 250 -15.78 -25.31 9.99
CA GLU A 250 -15.15 -26.60 10.28
C GLU A 250 -14.07 -26.51 11.36
N GLY A 251 -13.82 -25.32 11.93
CA GLY A 251 -12.73 -25.10 12.88
C GLY A 251 -11.32 -25.21 12.26
N LYS A 252 -11.22 -25.15 10.92
CA LYS A 252 -10.00 -25.37 10.15
C LYS A 252 -9.29 -24.10 9.68
N HIS A 253 -9.69 -22.96 10.19
CA HIS A 253 -9.06 -21.67 9.91
C HIS A 253 -7.94 -21.40 10.92
N LEU A 254 -6.96 -20.57 10.54
CA LEU A 254 -5.92 -20.09 11.45
C LEU A 254 -6.12 -18.60 11.68
N SER A 255 -6.48 -18.21 12.89
CA SER A 255 -6.59 -16.81 13.31
C SER A 255 -5.38 -16.40 14.15
N ILE A 256 -4.60 -15.44 13.64
CA ILE A 256 -3.42 -14.94 14.34
C ILE A 256 -3.79 -14.16 15.62
N SER A 257 -4.94 -13.47 15.63
CA SER A 257 -5.44 -12.80 16.83
C SER A 257 -5.78 -13.80 17.94
N GLU A 258 -6.37 -14.95 17.62
CA GLU A 258 -6.69 -16.01 18.58
C GLU A 258 -5.41 -16.64 19.15
N LEU A 259 -4.43 -16.95 18.30
CA LEU A 259 -3.13 -17.46 18.74
C LEU A 259 -2.40 -16.46 19.64
N THR A 260 -2.33 -15.18 19.26
CA THR A 260 -1.71 -14.13 20.08
C THR A 260 -2.36 -14.08 21.46
N ASN A 261 -3.69 -14.16 21.53
CA ASN A 261 -4.43 -14.12 22.79
C ASN A 261 -4.23 -15.37 23.65
N LYS A 262 -4.18 -16.55 23.02
CA LYS A 262 -3.96 -17.83 23.69
C LYS A 262 -2.60 -17.88 24.39
N TYR A 263 -1.56 -17.32 23.78
CA TYR A 263 -0.17 -17.45 24.25
C TYR A 263 0.44 -16.19 24.88
N LYS A 264 -0.31 -15.09 25.00
CA LYS A 264 0.23 -13.84 25.56
C LYS A 264 0.86 -13.98 26.95
N GLY A 265 0.33 -14.86 27.80
CA GLY A 265 0.89 -15.11 29.13
C GLY A 265 2.31 -15.70 29.07
N GLU A 266 2.52 -16.73 28.24
CA GLU A 266 3.85 -17.32 28.02
C GLU A 266 4.83 -16.29 27.42
N MET A 267 4.34 -15.41 26.54
CA MET A 267 5.14 -14.33 25.98
C MET A 267 5.50 -13.29 27.05
N ASP A 268 4.56 -12.87 27.90
CA ASP A 268 4.80 -11.92 29.00
C ASP A 268 5.85 -12.45 29.97
N GLU A 269 5.76 -13.72 30.38
CA GLU A 269 6.73 -14.34 31.30
C GLU A 269 8.16 -14.28 30.78
N TYR A 270 8.35 -14.43 29.48
CA TYR A 270 9.66 -14.39 28.84
C TYR A 270 10.16 -12.96 28.59
N PHE A 271 9.30 -12.12 27.99
CA PHE A 271 9.69 -10.79 27.49
C PHE A 271 9.68 -9.69 28.56
N GLN A 272 9.06 -9.90 29.72
CA GLN A 272 9.05 -8.92 30.81
C GLN A 272 10.47 -8.49 31.25
N LYS A 273 11.47 -9.36 31.11
CA LYS A 273 12.89 -9.06 31.40
C LYS A 273 13.45 -7.94 30.51
N ASN A 274 12.83 -7.71 29.35
CA ASN A 274 13.14 -6.64 28.41
C ASN A 274 12.16 -5.46 28.52
N ASN A 275 11.35 -5.39 29.58
CA ASN A 275 10.25 -4.42 29.74
C ASN A 275 9.21 -4.48 28.61
N LEU A 276 9.04 -5.67 28.03
CA LEU A 276 8.05 -5.92 26.99
C LEU A 276 6.96 -6.83 27.57
N PHE A 277 5.72 -6.41 27.40
CA PHE A 277 4.51 -7.14 27.77
C PHE A 277 3.40 -6.84 26.76
N PHE A 278 2.30 -7.57 26.83
CA PHE A 278 1.16 -7.37 25.95
C PHE A 278 0.66 -5.92 25.96
N GLY A 279 0.72 -5.25 24.81
CA GLY A 279 0.30 -3.85 24.67
C GLY A 279 1.32 -2.80 25.15
N SER A 280 2.54 -3.19 25.53
CA SER A 280 3.60 -2.28 26.01
C SER A 280 3.97 -1.15 25.04
N MET A 281 3.64 -1.28 23.75
CA MET A 281 3.91 -0.28 22.70
C MET A 281 2.65 0.35 22.10
N LYS A 282 1.46 0.12 22.70
CA LYS A 282 0.16 0.60 22.20
C LYS A 282 0.11 2.11 21.92
N GLU A 283 0.70 2.92 22.78
CA GLU A 283 0.67 4.39 22.64
C GLU A 283 1.77 4.93 21.70
N LYS A 284 2.74 4.09 21.31
CA LYS A 284 3.99 4.52 20.65
C LYS A 284 4.13 4.03 19.22
N PHE A 285 3.42 2.99 18.81
CA PHE A 285 3.66 2.34 17.51
C PHE A 285 3.35 3.24 16.29
N CYS A 286 2.50 4.26 16.44
CA CYS A 286 2.22 5.26 15.41
C CYS A 286 3.16 6.50 15.46
N ASP A 287 3.93 6.67 16.53
CA ASP A 287 4.79 7.84 16.73
C ASP A 287 6.14 7.64 16.02
N LEU A 288 6.46 8.56 15.11
CA LEU A 288 7.71 8.57 14.34
C LEU A 288 8.96 8.59 15.23
N LYS A 289 8.89 9.20 16.41
CA LYS A 289 9.99 9.23 17.39
C LYS A 289 10.37 7.82 17.86
N TYR A 290 9.38 6.94 18.03
CA TYR A 290 9.56 5.59 18.54
C TYR A 290 9.56 4.52 17.43
N PHE A 291 9.32 4.91 16.18
CA PHE A 291 9.13 4.01 15.05
C PHE A 291 10.24 2.96 14.89
N THR A 292 11.51 3.38 14.84
CA THR A 292 12.65 2.45 14.72
C THR A 292 12.72 1.51 15.92
N HIS A 293 12.53 2.03 17.14
CA HIS A 293 12.56 1.23 18.37
C HIS A 293 11.42 0.20 18.41
N PHE A 294 10.23 0.59 17.95
CA PHE A 294 9.10 -0.32 17.81
C PHE A 294 9.41 -1.49 16.87
N TYR A 295 9.95 -1.22 15.68
CA TYR A 295 10.32 -2.29 14.74
C TYR A 295 11.48 -3.17 15.25
N GLN A 296 12.39 -2.62 16.05
CA GLN A 296 13.41 -3.43 16.73
C GLN A 296 12.78 -4.43 17.69
N ASN A 297 11.80 -4.00 18.49
CA ASN A 297 11.09 -4.89 19.41
C ASN A 297 10.22 -5.91 18.67
N VAL A 298 9.54 -5.51 17.58
CA VAL A 298 8.79 -6.45 16.72
C VAL A 298 9.74 -7.54 16.20
N MET A 299 10.91 -7.15 15.69
CA MET A 299 11.91 -8.10 15.18
C MET A 299 12.43 -9.01 16.30
N PHE A 300 12.73 -8.46 17.48
CA PHE A 300 13.21 -9.25 18.62
C PHE A 300 12.21 -10.33 19.08
N VAL A 301 10.92 -9.97 19.17
CA VAL A 301 9.85 -10.93 19.50
C VAL A 301 9.74 -11.99 18.40
N GLU A 302 9.72 -11.57 17.13
CA GLU A 302 9.63 -12.44 15.97
C GLU A 302 10.79 -13.46 15.90
N GLU A 303 12.05 -13.02 16.08
CA GLU A 303 13.21 -13.92 16.11
C GLU A 303 13.14 -14.93 17.25
N SER A 304 12.64 -14.49 18.41
CA SER A 304 12.50 -15.35 19.58
C SER A 304 11.44 -16.45 19.34
N LEU A 305 10.34 -16.11 18.67
CA LEU A 305 9.31 -17.06 18.25
C LEU A 305 9.85 -18.01 17.17
N MET A 306 10.45 -17.48 16.09
CA MET A 306 11.01 -18.29 15.01
C MET A 306 12.07 -19.29 15.50
N GLY A 307 12.94 -18.84 16.41
CA GLY A 307 13.97 -19.66 17.04
C GLY A 307 13.47 -20.58 18.15
N LYS A 308 12.15 -20.66 18.39
CA LYS A 308 11.52 -21.45 19.46
C LYS A 308 12.08 -21.18 20.86
N LYS A 309 12.58 -19.97 21.12
CA LYS A 309 13.12 -19.59 22.43
C LYS A 309 12.02 -19.30 23.47
N VAL A 310 10.83 -18.94 22.98
CA VAL A 310 9.63 -18.61 23.76
C VAL A 310 8.41 -19.16 23.03
N ALA A 311 7.40 -19.57 23.80
CA ALA A 311 6.10 -20.02 23.31
C ALA A 311 6.25 -20.97 22.10
N ALA A 312 7.12 -21.99 22.23
CA ALA A 312 7.50 -22.89 21.13
C ALA A 312 6.27 -23.54 20.45
N LYS A 313 5.19 -23.72 21.22
CA LYS A 313 3.89 -24.17 20.75
C LYS A 313 3.29 -23.26 19.68
N ILE A 314 3.44 -21.94 19.74
CA ILE A 314 3.01 -21.02 18.67
C ILE A 314 3.68 -21.43 17.36
N SER A 315 5.01 -21.54 17.38
CA SER A 315 5.79 -21.86 16.19
C SER A 315 5.47 -23.25 15.64
N GLU A 316 5.15 -24.21 16.50
CA GLU A 316 4.72 -25.55 16.12
C GLU A 316 3.31 -25.58 15.54
N GLU A 317 2.35 -24.87 16.15
CA GLU A 317 0.99 -24.75 15.64
C GLU A 317 0.96 -24.08 14.26
N VAL A 318 1.70 -22.97 14.07
CA VAL A 318 1.77 -22.28 12.78
C VAL A 318 2.47 -23.15 11.72
N LYS A 319 3.62 -23.77 12.02
CA LYS A 319 4.31 -24.66 11.07
C LYS A 319 3.47 -25.90 10.73
N GLY A 320 2.82 -26.49 11.72
CA GLY A 320 1.92 -27.64 11.55
C GLY A 320 0.74 -27.29 10.65
N TYR A 321 0.12 -26.13 10.89
CA TYR A 321 -0.96 -25.62 10.06
C TYR A 321 -0.51 -25.40 8.60
N ILE A 322 0.62 -24.71 8.38
CA ILE A 322 1.14 -24.47 7.04
C ILE A 322 1.42 -25.79 6.31
N LYS A 323 2.06 -26.76 6.98
CA LYS A 323 2.36 -28.06 6.40
C LYS A 323 1.09 -28.85 6.05
N GLY A 324 0.05 -28.76 6.88
CA GLY A 324 -1.21 -29.48 6.68
C GLY A 324 -2.08 -28.89 5.57
N PHE A 325 -2.21 -27.56 5.51
CA PHE A 325 -3.12 -26.88 4.57
C PHE A 325 -2.46 -26.39 3.28
N TYR A 326 -1.14 -26.23 3.26
CA TYR A 326 -0.39 -25.81 2.07
C TYR A 326 0.77 -26.77 1.75
N PRO A 327 0.49 -28.08 1.54
CA PRO A 327 1.53 -29.07 1.29
C PRO A 327 2.35 -28.78 0.03
N ASP A 328 1.70 -28.19 -0.98
CA ASP A 328 2.27 -27.88 -2.30
C ASP A 328 3.18 -26.66 -2.34
N MET A 329 3.30 -25.91 -1.24
CA MET A 329 4.30 -24.84 -1.14
C MET A 329 5.72 -25.40 -1.07
N THR A 330 6.68 -24.70 -1.69
CA THR A 330 8.12 -24.95 -1.47
C THR A 330 8.51 -24.61 -0.03
N ASP A 331 9.67 -25.07 0.41
CA ASP A 331 10.17 -24.75 1.76
C ASP A 331 10.42 -23.24 1.93
N HIS A 332 10.87 -22.56 0.87
CA HIS A 332 11.01 -21.10 0.88
C HIS A 332 9.65 -20.39 1.05
N GLN A 333 8.61 -20.84 0.35
CA GLN A 333 7.25 -20.30 0.49
C GLN A 333 6.68 -20.55 1.89
N LYS A 334 6.86 -21.75 2.43
CA LYS A 334 6.43 -22.10 3.79
C LYS A 334 7.14 -21.23 4.83
N ASN A 335 8.45 -20.98 4.67
CA ASN A 335 9.21 -20.12 5.56
C ASN A 335 8.77 -18.65 5.48
N ALA A 336 8.53 -18.12 4.27
CA ALA A 336 8.03 -16.75 4.09
C ALA A 336 6.65 -16.54 4.73
N LEU A 337 5.73 -17.50 4.55
CA LEU A 337 4.42 -17.45 5.21
C LEU A 337 4.57 -17.54 6.73
N PHE A 338 5.40 -18.47 7.23
CA PHE A 338 5.68 -18.62 8.66
C PHE A 338 6.23 -17.32 9.27
N PHE A 339 7.20 -16.70 8.61
CA PHE A 339 7.76 -15.39 8.99
C PHE A 339 6.66 -14.33 9.08
N LEU A 340 5.85 -14.14 8.03
CA LEU A 340 4.81 -13.11 8.03
C LEU A 340 3.77 -13.29 9.15
N LEU A 341 3.36 -14.54 9.41
CA LEU A 341 2.39 -14.82 10.47
C LEU A 341 2.98 -14.54 11.86
N LEU A 342 4.23 -14.93 12.11
CA LEU A 342 4.89 -14.60 13.38
C LEU A 342 5.15 -13.09 13.53
N LYS A 343 5.52 -12.39 12.45
CA LYS A 343 5.59 -10.94 12.44
C LYS A 343 4.27 -10.30 12.88
N ASN A 344 3.14 -10.83 12.40
CA ASN A 344 1.81 -10.35 12.74
C ASN A 344 1.48 -10.62 14.22
N ILE A 345 1.83 -11.81 14.75
CA ILE A 345 1.75 -12.10 16.20
C ILE A 345 2.57 -11.10 17.00
N SER A 346 3.84 -10.88 16.64
CA SER A 346 4.74 -9.96 17.34
C SER A 346 4.21 -8.54 17.35
N PHE A 347 3.67 -8.07 16.23
CA PHE A 347 3.02 -6.76 16.12
C PHE A 347 1.79 -6.68 17.02
N GLN A 348 0.88 -7.66 16.96
CA GLN A 348 -0.34 -7.67 17.77
C GLN A 348 -0.05 -7.77 19.26
N TYR A 349 0.94 -8.57 19.64
CA TYR A 349 1.39 -8.71 21.02
C TYR A 349 1.88 -7.38 21.58
N LEU A 350 2.79 -6.68 20.88
CA LEU A 350 3.36 -5.43 21.36
C LEU A 350 2.36 -4.27 21.35
N THR A 351 1.43 -4.25 20.40
CA THR A 351 0.40 -3.20 20.30
C THR A 351 -0.84 -3.50 21.15
N GLY A 352 -1.03 -4.75 21.56
CA GLY A 352 -2.22 -5.22 22.25
C GLY A 352 -3.46 -5.31 21.35
N SER A 353 -3.28 -5.20 20.03
CA SER A 353 -4.38 -5.09 19.06
C SER A 353 -5.16 -6.39 18.84
N SER A 354 -4.68 -7.55 19.32
CA SER A 354 -5.43 -8.81 19.25
C SER A 354 -6.67 -8.85 20.16
N VAL A 355 -6.81 -7.94 21.13
CA VAL A 355 -7.97 -7.88 22.04
C VAL A 355 -8.85 -6.67 21.73
N LEU A 356 -10.10 -6.95 21.38
CA LEU A 356 -11.14 -5.92 21.24
C LEU A 356 -11.79 -5.67 22.61
N LYS A 357 -11.31 -4.67 23.37
CA LYS A 357 -12.02 -4.19 24.56
C LYS A 357 -13.20 -3.29 24.17
N LYS A 358 -14.25 -3.24 25.00
CA LYS A 358 -15.45 -2.40 24.79
C LYS A 358 -15.07 -0.94 24.50
N ARG A 359 -15.36 -0.46 23.28
CA ARG A 359 -15.54 0.92 22.77
C ARG A 359 -14.53 2.05 23.08
N VAL A 360 -13.60 1.92 24.03
CA VAL A 360 -12.84 3.09 24.55
C VAL A 360 -11.38 3.13 24.08
N GLU A 361 -10.87 2.08 23.42
CA GLU A 361 -9.42 1.88 23.31
C GLU A 361 -8.96 1.27 21.97
N HIS A 362 -9.59 1.69 20.87
CA HIS A 362 -9.27 1.23 19.52
C HIS A 362 -7.98 1.86 18.97
N HIS A 363 -7.29 1.15 18.07
CA HIS A 363 -6.11 1.69 17.39
C HIS A 363 -6.50 2.77 16.35
N PRO A 364 -5.58 3.65 15.93
CA PRO A 364 -5.89 4.77 15.01
C PRO A 364 -6.37 4.38 13.60
N PHE A 365 -6.45 3.09 13.30
CA PHE A 365 -6.87 2.53 12.00
C PHE A 365 -8.18 1.73 12.11
N PHE A 366 -8.86 1.79 13.26
CA PHE A 366 -10.08 1.01 13.50
C PHE A 366 -11.27 1.54 12.68
N SER A 367 -11.37 2.87 12.56
CA SER A 367 -12.35 3.59 11.74
C SER A 367 -11.68 4.23 10.53
N HIS A 368 -12.47 4.47 9.49
CA HIS A 368 -12.08 5.30 8.35
C HIS A 368 -11.84 6.74 8.81
N GLU A 369 -10.59 7.17 8.73
CA GLU A 369 -10.14 8.54 9.03
C GLU A 369 -9.15 9.04 7.96
N GLU A 370 -9.32 8.57 6.73
CA GLU A 370 -8.45 8.92 5.61
C GLU A 370 -8.37 10.43 5.41
N SER A 371 -7.14 10.94 5.38
CA SER A 371 -6.88 12.38 5.24
C SER A 371 -6.77 12.83 3.78
N TYR A 372 -6.51 11.89 2.85
CA TYR A 372 -6.32 12.18 1.43
C TYR A 372 -6.43 10.92 0.56
N MET A 373 -6.45 11.12 -0.75
CA MET A 373 -6.31 10.09 -1.78
C MET A 373 -4.94 10.19 -2.46
N ALA A 374 -4.42 9.06 -2.92
CA ALA A 374 -3.24 8.99 -3.77
C ALA A 374 -3.48 8.00 -4.90
N VAL A 375 -3.15 8.40 -6.13
CA VAL A 375 -3.21 7.52 -7.30
C VAL A 375 -1.87 7.52 -8.03
N ALA A 376 -1.45 6.35 -8.48
CA ALA A 376 -0.29 6.19 -9.34
C ALA A 376 -0.58 5.18 -10.43
N MET A 377 -0.65 5.60 -11.70
CA MET A 377 -0.87 4.64 -12.79
C MET A 377 0.20 3.54 -12.84
N ARG A 378 1.39 3.88 -12.36
CA ARG A 378 2.57 3.04 -12.35
C ARG A 378 3.34 3.26 -11.06
N GLY A 379 3.59 2.19 -10.34
CA GLY A 379 4.47 2.16 -9.18
C GLY A 379 3.89 2.78 -7.89
N ALA A 380 4.66 3.69 -7.33
CA ALA A 380 4.57 4.14 -5.95
C ALA A 380 3.43 5.11 -5.67
N THR A 381 2.94 5.07 -4.43
CA THR A 381 1.98 6.02 -3.87
C THR A 381 2.56 6.65 -2.60
N ILE A 382 2.24 7.92 -2.34
CA ILE A 382 2.59 8.64 -1.10
C ILE A 382 1.77 8.12 0.08
N GLY A 383 2.33 8.12 1.29
CA GLY A 383 1.57 7.79 2.51
C GLY A 383 1.52 6.32 2.89
N LYS A 384 1.87 5.43 1.97
CA LYS A 384 1.77 3.98 2.14
C LYS A 384 2.50 3.42 3.36
N PHE A 385 3.59 4.08 3.77
CA PHE A 385 4.36 3.68 4.93
C PHE A 385 4.16 4.56 6.17
N ASP A 386 3.18 5.47 6.13
CA ASP A 386 2.85 6.29 7.28
C ASP A 386 2.17 5.43 8.37
N PRO A 387 2.74 5.37 9.58
CA PRO A 387 2.18 4.56 10.66
C PRO A 387 1.02 5.24 11.39
N GLN A 388 0.56 6.42 10.98
CA GLN A 388 -0.51 7.16 11.66
C GLN A 388 -1.57 7.69 10.70
N ASN A 389 -1.15 8.29 9.58
CA ASN A 389 -2.10 8.90 8.66
C ASN A 389 -2.69 7.83 7.74
N GLN A 390 -4.00 7.68 7.79
CA GLN A 390 -4.74 6.87 6.83
C GLN A 390 -4.84 7.63 5.50
N ALA A 391 -4.68 6.91 4.41
CA ALA A 391 -4.87 7.43 3.06
C ALA A 391 -5.49 6.34 2.19
N PHE A 392 -6.37 6.73 1.28
CA PHE A 392 -6.75 5.82 0.21
C PHE A 392 -5.69 5.87 -0.89
N ALA A 393 -4.98 4.77 -1.10
CA ALA A 393 -3.91 4.66 -2.08
C ALA A 393 -4.28 3.62 -3.14
N ALA A 394 -4.17 3.98 -4.42
CA ALA A 394 -4.46 3.06 -5.52
C ALA A 394 -3.38 3.10 -6.60
N SER A 395 -3.09 1.92 -7.16
CA SER A 395 -2.18 1.75 -8.31
C SER A 395 -2.94 1.25 -9.55
N PRO A 396 -3.83 2.07 -10.16
CA PRO A 396 -4.66 1.67 -11.29
C PRO A 396 -3.83 1.38 -12.55
N ALA A 397 -4.26 0.45 -13.41
CA ALA A 397 -3.51 0.11 -14.63
C ALA A 397 -3.64 1.19 -15.74
N ASP A 398 -4.74 1.94 -15.73
CA ASP A 398 -5.09 2.93 -16.77
C ASP A 398 -5.86 4.13 -16.17
N PRO A 399 -6.06 5.23 -16.92
CA PRO A 399 -6.76 6.42 -16.42
C PRO A 399 -8.24 6.17 -16.08
N LYS A 400 -8.91 5.27 -16.82
CA LYS A 400 -10.32 4.92 -16.57
C LYS A 400 -10.47 4.22 -15.22
N GLN A 401 -9.57 3.30 -14.90
CA GLN A 401 -9.49 2.64 -13.59
C GLN A 401 -9.12 3.65 -12.49
N ALA A 402 -8.24 4.62 -12.78
CA ALA A 402 -7.91 5.67 -11.83
C ALA A 402 -9.15 6.50 -11.43
N ILE A 403 -9.92 6.97 -12.42
CA ILE A 403 -11.17 7.71 -12.22
C ILE A 403 -12.20 6.87 -11.46
N ALA A 404 -12.35 5.59 -11.82
CA ALA A 404 -13.24 4.67 -11.12
C ALA A 404 -12.84 4.50 -9.64
N ASN A 405 -11.55 4.33 -9.36
CA ASN A 405 -11.04 4.22 -7.99
C ASN A 405 -11.27 5.51 -7.20
N ILE A 406 -10.99 6.69 -7.78
CA ILE A 406 -11.27 8.00 -7.13
C ILE A 406 -12.75 8.10 -6.77
N ASN A 407 -13.63 7.69 -7.67
CA ASN A 407 -15.07 7.69 -7.42
C ASN A 407 -15.52 6.70 -6.33
N ILE A 408 -14.80 5.61 -6.11
CA ILE A 408 -15.03 4.67 -5.00
C ILE A 408 -14.53 5.27 -3.67
N MET A 409 -13.38 5.95 -3.69
CA MET A 409 -12.75 6.56 -2.51
C MET A 409 -13.51 7.78 -1.99
N LEU A 410 -14.02 8.62 -2.90
CA LEU A 410 -14.67 9.90 -2.58
C LEU A 410 -15.80 9.83 -1.53
N PRO A 411 -16.79 8.92 -1.65
CA PRO A 411 -17.84 8.80 -0.64
C PRO A 411 -17.36 8.34 0.74
N LEU A 412 -16.15 7.77 0.82
CA LEU A 412 -15.59 7.20 2.05
C LEU A 412 -14.75 8.20 2.85
N LEU A 413 -14.21 9.26 2.23
CA LEU A 413 -13.37 10.31 2.86
C LEU A 413 -14.07 11.20 3.90
N GLY A 414 -15.26 10.83 4.36
CA GLY A 414 -16.06 11.64 5.27
C GLY A 414 -16.61 12.93 4.60
N LYS A 415 -17.68 13.47 5.18
CA LYS A 415 -18.34 14.70 4.68
C LYS A 415 -17.70 16.00 5.19
N SER A 416 -16.69 15.94 6.07
CA SER A 416 -16.31 17.05 6.94
C SER A 416 -15.02 17.79 6.59
N GLN A 417 -14.20 17.31 5.64
CA GLN A 417 -12.95 17.99 5.26
C GLN A 417 -12.85 18.22 3.75
N LYS A 418 -13.58 19.22 3.26
CA LYS A 418 -13.24 19.87 1.98
C LYS A 418 -12.12 20.92 2.22
N PRO A 419 -11.22 21.14 1.25
CA PRO A 419 -11.12 20.42 -0.01
C PRO A 419 -10.58 18.99 0.15
N TYR A 420 -11.04 18.07 -0.70
CA TYR A 420 -10.45 16.74 -0.83
C TYR A 420 -9.07 16.85 -1.48
N ILE A 421 -8.06 16.26 -0.85
CA ILE A 421 -6.68 16.27 -1.37
C ILE A 421 -6.45 15.00 -2.18
N LEU A 422 -6.04 15.15 -3.45
CA LEU A 422 -5.72 14.03 -4.35
C LEU A 422 -4.27 14.14 -4.82
N PHE A 423 -3.39 13.27 -4.34
CA PHE A 423 -2.04 13.18 -4.89
C PHE A 423 -2.03 12.37 -6.18
N VAL A 424 -1.46 12.95 -7.24
CA VAL A 424 -1.25 12.27 -8.52
C VAL A 424 0.24 11.93 -8.62
N CYS A 425 0.57 10.70 -8.25
CA CYS A 425 1.94 10.24 -8.06
C CYS A 425 2.51 9.66 -9.36
N ASN A 426 3.75 10.05 -9.67
CA ASN A 426 4.63 9.26 -10.51
C ASN A 426 5.86 8.86 -9.72
N SER A 427 6.26 7.61 -9.86
CA SER A 427 7.43 7.08 -9.19
C SER A 427 8.61 6.95 -10.13
N ILE A 428 9.82 7.13 -9.59
CA ILE A 428 11.05 6.97 -10.34
C ILE A 428 12.11 6.30 -9.47
N ASN A 429 12.92 5.43 -10.06
CA ASN A 429 14.12 4.92 -9.40
C ASN A 429 15.21 6.00 -9.46
N LEU A 430 15.91 6.27 -8.34
CA LEU A 430 17.01 7.25 -8.33
C LEU A 430 18.10 6.97 -9.36
N ARG A 431 18.33 5.69 -9.70
CA ARG A 431 19.28 5.32 -10.75
C ARG A 431 18.84 5.87 -12.12
N ASP A 432 17.58 5.62 -12.48
CA ASP A 432 17.01 6.09 -13.75
C ASP A 432 16.98 7.61 -13.82
N LEU A 433 16.74 8.28 -12.68
CA LEU A 433 16.74 9.73 -12.59
C LEU A 433 18.14 10.34 -12.83
N LYS A 434 19.20 9.68 -12.35
CA LYS A 434 20.59 10.13 -12.55
C LYS A 434 21.08 9.91 -13.98
N GLU A 435 20.60 8.86 -14.63
CA GLU A 435 21.16 8.37 -15.89
C GLU A 435 20.32 8.76 -17.12
N ASN A 436 19.03 9.13 -16.97
CA ASN A 436 18.12 9.22 -18.12
C ASN A 436 17.09 10.36 -18.07
N SER A 437 17.37 11.45 -18.80
CA SER A 437 16.46 12.58 -18.93
C SER A 437 15.16 12.26 -19.71
N VAL A 438 15.19 11.27 -20.61
CA VAL A 438 14.01 10.87 -21.41
C VAL A 438 12.99 10.15 -20.53
N VAL A 439 13.44 9.30 -19.60
CA VAL A 439 12.56 8.61 -18.63
C VAL A 439 11.83 9.64 -17.76
N LEU A 440 12.55 10.64 -17.26
CA LEU A 440 11.94 11.72 -16.49
C LEU A 440 10.87 12.47 -17.31
N GLN A 441 11.18 12.86 -18.56
CA GLN A 441 10.20 13.55 -19.42
C GLN A 441 8.96 12.70 -19.69
N ARG A 442 9.12 11.39 -19.90
CA ARG A 442 8.00 10.45 -20.08
C ARG A 442 7.12 10.35 -18.83
N LEU A 443 7.72 10.32 -17.64
CA LEU A 443 6.98 10.27 -16.38
C LEU A 443 6.20 11.56 -16.13
N LEU A 444 6.82 12.73 -16.37
CA LEU A 444 6.13 14.02 -16.29
C LEU A 444 4.98 14.11 -17.31
N GLY A 445 5.18 13.61 -18.53
CA GLY A 445 4.13 13.49 -19.54
C GLY A 445 2.96 12.61 -19.09
N SER A 446 3.26 11.47 -18.46
CA SER A 446 2.25 10.54 -17.96
C SER A 446 1.41 11.15 -16.83
N ASN A 447 2.02 11.92 -15.91
CA ASN A 447 1.29 12.68 -14.88
C ASN A 447 0.29 13.66 -15.50
N SER A 448 0.77 14.44 -16.48
CA SER A 448 -0.05 15.43 -17.17
C SER A 448 -1.20 14.80 -17.94
N GLY A 449 -1.02 13.58 -18.46
CA GLY A 449 -2.07 12.81 -19.13
C GLY A 449 -3.17 12.41 -18.15
N LEU A 450 -2.78 11.76 -17.05
CA LEU A 450 -3.74 11.35 -16.02
C LEU A 450 -4.50 12.55 -15.42
N LEU A 451 -3.82 13.65 -15.12
CA LEU A 451 -4.46 14.85 -14.58
C LEU A 451 -5.50 15.42 -15.55
N ARG A 452 -5.19 15.44 -16.86
CA ARG A 452 -6.15 15.85 -17.90
C ARG A 452 -7.37 14.92 -17.95
N ASP A 453 -7.16 13.61 -17.87
CA ASP A 453 -8.26 12.64 -17.86
C ASP A 453 -9.15 12.80 -16.62
N ILE A 454 -8.57 13.09 -15.46
CA ILE A 454 -9.31 13.38 -14.22
C ILE A 454 -10.15 14.66 -14.36
N ILE A 455 -9.60 15.72 -14.95
CA ILE A 455 -10.30 16.99 -15.16
C ILE A 455 -11.42 16.84 -16.20
N ALA A 456 -11.20 16.02 -17.23
CA ALA A 456 -12.18 15.73 -18.26
C ALA A 456 -13.38 14.90 -17.75
N ASP A 457 -13.24 14.20 -16.61
CA ASP A 457 -14.38 13.55 -15.97
C ASP A 457 -15.37 14.59 -15.44
N GLN A 458 -16.64 14.49 -15.86
CA GLN A 458 -17.66 15.49 -15.54
C GLN A 458 -17.81 15.75 -14.04
N LYS A 459 -17.72 14.71 -13.20
CA LYS A 459 -17.93 14.84 -11.75
C LYS A 459 -16.68 15.38 -11.08
N LEU A 460 -15.51 14.80 -11.39
CA LEU A 460 -14.25 15.20 -10.77
C LEU A 460 -13.81 16.59 -11.23
N GLY A 461 -13.94 16.91 -12.51
CA GLY A 461 -13.71 18.23 -13.08
C GLY A 461 -14.52 19.32 -12.38
N GLN A 462 -15.84 19.11 -12.21
CA GLN A 462 -16.69 20.05 -11.46
C GLN A 462 -16.26 20.23 -10.00
N MET A 463 -15.79 19.18 -9.33
CA MET A 463 -15.28 19.29 -7.95
C MET A 463 -13.98 20.11 -7.91
N ILE A 464 -13.10 19.95 -8.91
CA ILE A 464 -11.85 20.70 -9.05
C ILE A 464 -12.15 22.18 -9.34
N GLU A 465 -13.01 22.48 -10.31
CA GLU A 465 -13.42 23.84 -10.67
C GLU A 465 -14.07 24.60 -9.51
N LYS A 466 -14.83 23.90 -8.67
CA LYS A 466 -15.46 24.48 -7.46
C LYS A 466 -14.51 24.60 -6.27
N GLY A 467 -13.25 24.18 -6.39
CA GLY A 467 -12.28 24.15 -5.30
C GLY A 467 -12.61 23.11 -4.21
N GLU A 468 -13.50 22.16 -4.49
CA GLU A 468 -13.84 21.08 -3.55
C GLU A 468 -12.80 19.95 -3.55
N MET A 469 -11.99 19.86 -4.60
CA MET A 469 -10.88 18.93 -4.72
C MET A 469 -9.61 19.67 -5.19
N VAL A 470 -8.47 19.36 -4.57
CA VAL A 470 -7.16 19.87 -4.96
C VAL A 470 -6.30 18.70 -5.42
N PRO A 471 -6.08 18.53 -6.74
CA PRO A 471 -5.10 17.59 -7.25
C PRO A 471 -3.69 18.14 -6.96
N VAL A 472 -2.76 17.29 -6.52
CA VAL A 472 -1.37 17.63 -6.21
C VAL A 472 -0.46 16.65 -6.93
N PRO A 473 0.03 17.00 -8.13
CA PRO A 473 0.96 16.16 -8.90
C PRO A 473 2.35 16.13 -8.24
N VAL A 474 2.81 14.92 -7.93
CA VAL A 474 4.09 14.70 -7.24
C VAL A 474 4.95 13.67 -7.97
N LEU A 475 6.26 13.92 -7.99
CA LEU A 475 7.27 12.91 -8.33
C LEU A 475 7.82 12.34 -7.03
N ILE A 476 7.77 11.03 -6.87
CA ILE A 476 8.24 10.34 -5.68
C ILE A 476 9.30 9.28 -6.03
N GLU A 477 10.17 8.97 -5.08
CA GLU A 477 11.16 7.91 -5.26
C GLU A 477 10.49 6.55 -5.10
N GLU A 478 10.75 5.62 -6.02
CA GLU A 478 10.10 4.31 -6.02
C GLU A 478 10.39 3.54 -4.73
N ASN A 479 11.62 3.50 -4.24
CA ASN A 479 11.95 2.67 -3.10
C ASN A 479 11.60 3.32 -1.76
N THR A 480 11.95 4.57 -1.55
CA THR A 480 11.82 5.28 -0.28
C THR A 480 10.46 5.95 -0.13
N ARG A 481 9.74 6.13 -1.25
CA ARG A 481 8.47 6.86 -1.35
C ARG A 481 8.61 8.35 -0.98
N GLU A 482 9.83 8.87 -0.91
CA GLU A 482 10.12 10.28 -0.67
C GLU A 482 9.58 11.15 -1.80
N VAL A 483 8.91 12.25 -1.48
CA VAL A 483 8.52 13.27 -2.45
C VAL A 483 9.75 14.05 -2.85
N LEU A 484 10.12 13.92 -4.12
CA LEU A 484 11.31 14.54 -4.71
C LEU A 484 11.00 15.91 -5.33
N LYS A 485 9.78 16.07 -5.88
CA LYS A 485 9.37 17.28 -6.59
C LYS A 485 7.84 17.45 -6.62
N ILE A 486 7.37 18.68 -6.54
CA ILE A 486 5.99 19.05 -6.93
C ILE A 486 6.01 19.45 -8.40
N VAL A 487 5.19 18.80 -9.22
CA VAL A 487 5.23 18.98 -10.67
C VAL A 487 4.19 20.00 -11.10
N ASP A 488 4.59 21.22 -11.45
CA ASP A 488 3.63 22.24 -11.86
C ASP A 488 2.99 21.93 -13.22
N HIS A 489 1.79 21.35 -13.21
CA HIS A 489 0.96 21.10 -14.38
C HIS A 489 -0.25 22.05 -14.47
N SER A 490 -0.25 23.17 -13.74
CA SER A 490 -1.40 24.06 -13.67
C SER A 490 -1.85 24.58 -15.05
N GLY A 491 -0.92 24.74 -16.01
CA GLY A 491 -1.24 25.20 -17.36
C GLY A 491 -2.01 24.20 -18.23
N TYR A 492 -2.27 22.98 -17.74
CA TYR A 492 -3.17 22.01 -18.37
C TYR A 492 -4.60 22.03 -17.78
N ILE A 493 -4.81 22.88 -16.76
CA ILE A 493 -6.07 23.15 -16.07
C ILE A 493 -6.57 24.50 -16.57
#